data_AF-A0A376U1Q4-F1
#
_entry.id   AF-A0A376U1Q4-F1
#
_cell.length_a   1.000
_cell.length_b   1.000
_cell.length_c   1.000
_cell.angle_alpha   90.00
_cell.angle_beta   90.00
_cell.angle_gamma   90.00
#
_symmetry.space_group_name_H-M   'P 1'
#
loop_
_entity.id
_entity.type
_entity.pdbx_description
1 polymer ?
#
loop_
_entity_poly.entity_id
_entity_poly.type
_entity_poly.pdbx_seq_one_letter_code
_entity_poly.pdbx_strand_id
1 'polypeptide(L)'
;MPEVQTDHSETAELSKPQLRMVDLNLLTVFDAVMQEQNITRAAHVLGMSQPAVSNAVARLKVMFNDELLFVMAVVFNRLLAHFNFWLSSSGIATSTK
;
A
#
# COMPACT_ATOMS: atom_id res chain seq x y z
N MET A 1 9.23 7.43 -62.73
CA MET A 1 9.00 8.11 -61.42
C MET A 1 8.28 7.12 -60.51
N PRO A 2 8.53 7.16 -59.18
CA PRO A 2 9.06 6.04 -58.40
C PRO A 2 8.02 5.19 -57.65
N GLU A 3 8.50 4.06 -57.13
CA GLU A 3 7.82 3.17 -56.17
C GLU A 3 7.23 3.95 -55.00
N VAL A 4 5.94 3.72 -54.74
CA VAL A 4 5.30 4.11 -53.47
C VAL A 4 5.69 3.05 -52.46
N GLN A 5 6.74 3.33 -51.68
CA GLN A 5 7.12 2.51 -50.53
C GLN A 5 5.99 2.61 -49.49
N THR A 6 5.24 1.52 -49.34
CA THR A 6 4.39 1.27 -48.18
C THR A 6 5.28 1.17 -46.95
N ASP A 7 5.26 2.18 -46.09
CA ASP A 7 5.71 2.03 -44.71
C ASP A 7 4.49 2.12 -43.80
N HIS A 8 3.86 0.96 -43.60
CA HIS A 8 2.98 0.75 -42.46
C HIS A 8 3.89 0.54 -41.23
N SER A 9 4.35 1.63 -40.64
CA SER A 9 5.03 1.57 -39.34
C SER A 9 3.98 1.38 -38.25
N GLU A 10 3.49 0.15 -38.15
CA GLU A 10 2.70 -0.33 -37.02
C GLU A 10 3.63 -0.56 -35.81
N THR A 11 3.08 -0.31 -34.61
CA THR A 11 3.56 -0.80 -33.30
C THR A 11 4.68 -0.05 -32.58
N ALA A 12 4.34 1.11 -32.02
CA ALA A 12 4.81 1.49 -30.69
C ALA A 12 3.60 1.63 -29.73
N GLU A 13 2.78 0.56 -29.63
CA GLU A 13 1.92 0.32 -28.46
C GLU A 13 2.83 -0.11 -27.28
N LEU A 14 3.45 0.84 -26.59
CA LEU A 14 4.06 0.60 -25.26
C LEU A 14 4.17 1.95 -24.54
N SER A 15 3.18 2.40 -23.79
CA SER A 15 2.68 1.73 -22.59
C SER A 15 1.24 2.17 -22.35
N LYS A 16 0.27 1.25 -22.52
CA LYS A 16 -1.01 1.39 -21.82
C LYS A 16 -0.70 1.19 -20.33
N PRO A 17 -0.82 2.20 -19.46
CA PRO A 17 -0.98 1.88 -18.05
C PRO A 17 -2.30 1.13 -17.95
N GLN A 18 -2.24 -0.19 -17.77
CA GLN A 18 -3.39 -1.05 -17.51
C GLN A 18 -3.90 -0.76 -16.10
N LEU A 19 -4.53 0.41 -15.95
CA LEU A 19 -5.08 0.91 -14.69
C LEU A 19 -6.39 0.20 -14.30
N ARG A 20 -6.79 -0.86 -15.02
CA ARG A 20 -8.01 -1.62 -14.71
C ARG A 20 -7.81 -2.78 -13.73
N MET A 21 -6.59 -2.99 -13.24
CA MET A 21 -6.26 -4.07 -12.29
C MET A 21 -5.86 -3.61 -10.89
N VAL A 22 -5.99 -2.32 -10.55
CA VAL A 22 -5.78 -1.86 -9.17
C VAL A 22 -7.04 -1.22 -8.63
N ASP A 23 -8.07 -2.04 -8.50
CA ASP A 23 -9.10 -1.84 -7.48
C ASP A 23 -9.05 -3.00 -6.47
N LEU A 24 -7.85 -3.15 -5.91
CA LEU A 24 -7.63 -3.86 -4.66
C LEU A 24 -8.14 -2.93 -3.58
N ASN A 25 -9.46 -2.95 -3.39
CA ASN A 25 -10.25 -2.13 -2.46
C ASN A 25 -9.33 -1.41 -1.46
N LEU A 26 -9.03 -0.13 -1.71
CA LEU A 26 -7.92 0.56 -1.04
C LEU A 26 -8.01 0.52 0.50
N LEU A 27 -9.22 0.32 1.03
CA LEU A 27 -9.48 0.04 2.44
C LEU A 27 -8.88 -1.29 2.94
N THR A 28 -8.93 -2.35 2.14
CA THR A 28 -8.32 -3.65 2.45
C THR A 28 -6.79 -3.56 2.46
N VAL A 29 -6.21 -2.81 1.51
CA VAL A 29 -4.77 -2.54 1.52
C VAL A 29 -4.38 -1.70 2.74
N PHE A 30 -5.17 -0.67 3.05
CA PHE A 30 -4.98 0.18 4.21
C PHE A 30 -4.99 -0.62 5.52
N ASP A 31 -6.02 -1.46 5.72
CA ASP A 31 -6.17 -2.30 6.91
C ASP A 31 -4.99 -3.27 7.10
N ALA A 32 -4.62 -4.01 6.04
CA ALA A 32 -3.49 -4.93 6.09
C ALA A 32 -2.16 -4.21 6.41
N VAL A 33 -1.92 -3.02 5.83
CA VAL A 33 -0.70 -2.25 6.13
C VAL A 33 -0.71 -1.71 7.55
N MET A 34 -1.86 -1.33 8.09
CA MET A 34 -2.00 -0.89 9.48
C MET A 34 -1.79 -2.02 10.50
N GLN A 35 -2.28 -3.22 10.19
CA GLN A 35 -2.09 -4.41 11.03
C GLN A 35 -0.65 -4.90 11.00
N GLU A 36 -0.07 -5.01 9.80
CA GLU A 36 1.25 -5.63 9.62
C GLU A 36 2.41 -4.66 9.84
N GLN A 37 2.18 -3.35 9.72
CA GLN A 37 3.19 -2.28 9.86
C GLN A 37 4.42 -2.49 8.96
N ASN A 38 4.28 -3.32 7.93
CA ASN A 38 5.32 -3.75 7.00
C ASN A 38 4.69 -4.07 5.63
N ILE A 39 5.11 -3.34 4.60
CA ILE A 39 4.56 -3.45 3.24
C ILE A 39 4.78 -4.84 2.63
N THR A 40 5.94 -5.45 2.86
CA THR A 40 6.25 -6.79 2.34
C THR A 40 5.37 -7.86 2.98
N ARG A 41 5.14 -7.75 4.29
CA ARG A 41 4.27 -8.66 5.02
C ARG A 41 2.79 -8.46 4.65
N ALA A 42 2.34 -7.22 4.49
CA ALA A 42 1.00 -6.91 3.98
C ALA A 42 0.78 -7.46 2.57
N ALA A 43 1.76 -7.37 1.67
CA ALA A 43 1.68 -7.96 0.34
C ALA A 43 1.53 -9.49 0.38
N HIS A 44 2.26 -10.16 1.27
CA HIS A 44 2.12 -11.59 1.49
C HIS A 44 0.72 -11.96 2.00
N VAL A 45 0.19 -11.23 3.00
CA VAL A 45 -1.16 -11.44 3.56
C VAL A 45 -2.26 -11.22 2.52
N LEU A 46 -2.11 -10.22 1.67
CA LEU A 46 -3.09 -9.87 0.63
C LEU A 46 -2.99 -10.76 -0.62
N GLY A 47 -2.00 -11.67 -0.69
CA GLY A 47 -1.75 -12.46 -1.90
C GLY A 47 -1.34 -11.60 -3.10
N MET A 48 -0.70 -10.46 -2.84
CA MET A 48 -0.32 -9.47 -3.83
C MET A 48 1.20 -9.36 -3.99
N SER A 49 1.64 -8.80 -5.10
CA SER A 49 3.04 -8.38 -5.23
C SER A 49 3.31 -7.12 -4.40
N GLN A 50 4.52 -7.02 -3.85
CA GLN A 50 4.96 -5.84 -3.09
C GLN A 50 4.86 -4.53 -3.91
N PRO A 51 5.17 -4.48 -5.22
CA PRO A 51 4.95 -3.30 -6.04
C PRO A 51 3.47 -2.90 -6.15
N ALA A 52 2.55 -3.86 -6.21
CA ALA A 52 1.11 -3.57 -6.28
C ALA A 52 0.61 -2.93 -4.97
N VAL A 53 1.04 -3.45 -3.82
CA VAL A 53 0.73 -2.85 -2.50
C VAL A 53 1.37 -1.47 -2.35
N SER A 54 2.64 -1.31 -2.76
CA SER A 54 3.33 -0.02 -2.68
C SER A 54 2.64 1.04 -3.52
N ASN A 55 2.17 0.68 -4.72
CA ASN A 55 1.42 1.60 -5.58
C ASN A 55 0.04 1.95 -4.99
N ALA A 56 -0.66 0.98 -4.40
CA ALA A 56 -1.92 1.22 -3.71
C ALA A 56 -1.75 2.14 -2.49
N VAL A 57 -0.66 1.99 -1.72
CA VAL A 57 -0.31 2.90 -0.62
C VAL A 57 0.04 4.30 -1.12
N ALA A 58 0.77 4.43 -2.24
CA ALA A 58 1.03 5.74 -2.84
C ALA A 58 -0.28 6.46 -3.24
N ARG A 59 -1.25 5.71 -3.78
CA ARG A 59 -2.58 6.25 -4.08
C ARG A 59 -3.37 6.62 -2.82
N LEU A 60 -3.32 5.80 -1.77
CA LEU A 60 -3.92 6.12 -0.46
C LEU A 60 -3.36 7.45 0.08
N LYS A 61 -2.05 7.64 0.03
CA LYS A 61 -1.40 8.90 0.45
C LYS A 61 -1.92 10.12 -0.31
N VAL A 62 -2.09 10.01 -1.64
CA VAL A 62 -2.64 11.08 -2.47
C VAL A 62 -4.11 11.37 -2.12
N MET A 63 -4.93 10.33 -1.90
CA MET A 63 -6.34 10.50 -1.54
C MET A 63 -6.54 11.15 -0.17
N PHE A 64 -5.69 10.82 0.80
CA PHE A 64 -5.78 11.40 2.15
C PHE A 64 -5.11 12.78 2.26
N ASN A 65 -4.47 13.28 1.19
CA ASN A 65 -3.83 14.59 1.09
C ASN A 65 -2.86 14.92 2.24
N ASP A 66 -2.41 13.92 2.99
CA ASP A 66 -1.56 14.07 4.15
C ASP A 66 -0.69 12.82 4.33
N GLU A 67 0.53 12.91 3.81
CA GLU A 67 1.54 11.86 3.94
C GLU A 67 1.95 11.63 5.40
N LEU A 68 1.78 12.64 6.27
CA LEU A 68 2.10 12.55 7.68
C LEU A 68 1.03 11.78 8.44
N LEU A 69 -0.26 11.97 8.18
CA LEU A 69 -1.32 11.24 8.90
C LEU A 69 -1.24 9.73 8.72
N PHE A 70 -0.97 9.24 7.50
CA PHE A 70 -0.85 7.80 7.26
C PHE A 70 0.39 7.21 7.92
N VAL A 71 1.55 7.86 7.77
CA VAL A 71 2.80 7.40 8.41
C VAL A 71 2.70 7.48 9.94
N MET A 72 2.10 8.55 10.47
CA MET A 72 1.85 8.69 11.91
C MET A 72 0.87 7.63 12.41
N ALA A 73 -0.19 7.28 11.69
CA ALA A 73 -1.10 6.20 12.10
C ALA A 73 -0.38 4.83 12.18
N VAL A 74 0.49 4.51 11.21
CA VAL A 74 1.29 3.27 11.23
C VAL A 74 2.29 3.28 12.41
N VAL A 75 3.03 4.38 12.60
CA VAL A 75 4.03 4.49 13.67
C VAL A 75 3.37 4.55 15.05
N PHE A 76 2.24 5.23 15.18
CA PHE A 76 1.48 5.35 16.42
C PHE A 76 0.87 4.02 16.85
N ASN A 77 0.34 3.21 15.93
CA ASN A 77 -0.11 1.85 16.24
C ASN A 77 1.06 1.01 16.81
N ARG A 78 2.27 1.15 16.24
CA ARG A 78 3.47 0.44 16.74
C ARG A 78 3.87 0.91 18.14
N LEU A 79 3.83 2.22 18.37
CA LEU A 79 4.14 2.82 19.67
C LEU A 79 3.11 2.45 20.72
N LEU A 80 1.82 2.43 20.38
CA LEU A 80 0.75 1.97 21.27
C LEU A 80 0.91 0.50 21.63
N ALA A 81 1.27 -0.37 20.68
CA ALA A 81 1.51 -1.78 20.95
C ALA A 81 2.67 -1.98 21.93
N HIS A 82 3.79 -1.28 21.72
CA HIS A 82 4.93 -1.31 22.65
C HIS A 82 4.61 -0.67 24.01
N PHE A 83 3.83 0.40 24.03
CA PHE A 83 3.40 1.08 25.26
C PHE A 83 2.45 0.20 26.08
N ASN A 84 1.47 -0.44 25.44
CA ASN A 84 0.57 -1.39 26.09
C ASN A 84 1.32 -2.63 26.61
N PHE A 85 2.29 -3.13 25.83
CA PHE A 85 3.20 -4.19 26.29
C PHE A 85 4.02 -3.77 27.51
N TRP A 86 4.54 -2.54 27.51
CA TRP A 86 5.25 -1.98 28.65
C TRP A 86 4.34 -1.86 29.88
N LEU A 87 3.11 -1.35 29.76
CA LEU A 87 2.13 -1.27 30.84
C LEU A 87 1.78 -2.65 31.43
N SER A 88 1.62 -3.64 30.56
CA SER A 88 1.36 -5.03 30.97
C SER A 88 2.58 -5.66 31.67
N SER A 89 3.80 -5.26 31.32
CA SER A 89 5.04 -5.80 31.90
C SER A 89 5.48 -5.08 33.18
N SER A 90 5.06 -3.83 33.37
CA SER A 90 5.40 -3.00 34.53
C SER A 90 4.39 -3.09 35.67
N GLY A 91 3.38 -3.97 35.56
CA GLY A 91 2.41 -4.25 36.63
C GLY A 91 1.41 -3.12 36.88
N ILE A 92 1.37 -2.11 36.01
CA ILE A 92 0.47 -0.94 36.11
C ILE A 92 -0.86 -1.16 35.37
N ALA A 93 -0.97 -2.21 34.55
CA ALA A 93 -2.23 -2.60 33.92
C ALA A 93 -3.15 -3.27 34.94
N THR A 94 -4.17 -2.52 35.36
CA THR A 94 -5.18 -2.97 36.32
C THR A 94 -6.04 -4.09 35.76
N SER A 95 -6.13 -5.16 36.56
CA SER A 95 -7.27 -6.07 36.70
C SER A 95 -8.60 -5.42 36.29
N THR A 96 -9.17 -5.86 35.17
CA THR A 96 -10.62 -5.77 34.95
C THR A 96 -11.10 -7.20 34.69
N LYS A 97 -12.09 -7.62 35.47
CA LYS A 97 -12.80 -8.90 35.34
C LYS A 97 -13.52 -9.00 34.00
#